data_AF-A0A8T5U3A8-F1
#
_entry.id   AF-A0A8T5U3A8-F1
#
_cell.length_a   1.000
_cell.length_b   1.000
_cell.length_c   1.000
_cell.angle_alpha   90.00
_cell.angle_beta   90.00
_cell.angle_gamma   90.00
#
_symmetry.space_group_name_H-M   'P 1'
#
loop_
_entity.id
_entity.type
_entity.pdbx_description
1 polymer ?
#
loop_
_entity_poly.entity_id
_entity_poly.type
_entity_poly.pdbx_seq_one_letter_code
_entity_poly.pdbx_strand_id
1 'polypeptide(L)' 'MEDYELFNEDTQAIIYGLQAAPVLRMLDFDYVCRRKTPSVAAMIQPTQEAAVAYHKVFWGSSEIVIP' A
#
# COMPACT_ATOMS: atom_id res chain seq x y z
N MET A 1 -28.69 -5.20 -9.29
CA MET A 1 -27.33 -5.11 -8.73
C MET A 1 -27.39 -3.91 -7.83
N GLU A 2 -27.33 -4.08 -6.51
CA GLU A 2 -27.39 -2.92 -5.61
C GLU A 2 -26.23 -1.98 -5.91
N ASP A 3 -26.50 -0.69 -5.78
CA ASP A 3 -25.51 0.39 -5.82
C ASP A 3 -24.79 0.37 -4.47
N TYR A 4 -23.51 -0.01 -4.43
CA TYR A 4 -22.80 -0.11 -3.17
C TYR A 4 -21.36 0.40 -3.23
N GLU A 5 -20.94 0.90 -2.07
CA GLU A 5 -19.63 1.45 -1.82
C GLU A 5 -18.55 0.37 -1.96
N LEU A 6 -17.65 0.57 -2.94
CA LEU A 6 -16.53 -0.35 -3.19
C LEU A 6 -15.33 -0.06 -2.29
N PHE A 7 -15.07 1.23 -2.03
CA PHE A 7 -13.93 1.71 -1.28
C PHE A 7 -14.33 2.91 -0.42
N ASN A 8 -13.71 3.02 0.75
CA ASN A 8 -13.87 4.10 1.71
C ASN A 8 -12.51 4.44 2.36
N GLU A 9 -12.51 5.38 3.31
CA GLU A 9 -11.28 5.85 3.98
C GLU A 9 -10.55 4.77 4.81
N ASP A 10 -11.22 3.66 5.12
CA ASP A 10 -10.68 2.53 5.87
C ASP A 10 -10.25 1.35 4.97
N THR A 11 -10.44 1.47 3.65
CA THR A 11 -10.11 0.40 2.69
C THR A 11 -8.61 0.10 2.67
N GLN A 12 -8.25 -1.16 2.87
CA GLN A 12 -6.90 -1.66 2.69
C GLN A 12 -6.83 -2.70 1.57
N ALA A 13 -5.71 -2.72 0.86
CA ALA A 13 -5.47 -3.56 -0.30
C ALA A 13 -4.11 -4.27 -0.19
N ILE A 14 -4.02 -5.40 -0.89
CA ILE A 14 -2.79 -6.14 -1.11
C ILE A 14 -2.42 -5.96 -2.58
N ILE A 15 -1.17 -5.61 -2.85
CA ILE A 15 -0.69 -5.39 -4.22
C ILE A 15 0.05 -6.63 -4.70
N TYR A 16 -0.44 -7.22 -5.80
CA TYR A 16 0.22 -8.36 -6.42
C TYR A 16 1.30 -7.89 -7.41
N GLY A 17 2.53 -8.34 -7.18
CA GLY A 17 3.72 -7.95 -7.91
C GLY A 17 4.49 -6.79 -7.26
N LEU A 18 5.81 -6.80 -7.43
CA LEU A 18 6.67 -5.72 -6.93
C LEU A 18 6.55 -4.48 -7.82
N GLN A 19 5.68 -3.56 -7.43
CA GLN A 19 5.43 -2.31 -8.14
C GLN A 19 5.68 -1.12 -7.20
N ALA A 20 6.96 -0.85 -6.92
CA ALA A 20 7.36 0.17 -5.94
C ALA A 20 6.81 1.57 -6.24
N ALA A 21 6.82 2.00 -7.51
CA ALA A 21 6.31 3.31 -7.88
C ALA A 21 4.78 3.45 -7.74
N PRO A 22 3.95 2.49 -8.20
CA PRO A 22 2.51 2.51 -7.90
C PRO A 22 2.18 2.48 -6.40
N VAL A 23 2.86 1.66 -5.61
CA VAL A 23 2.65 1.61 -4.15
C VAL A 23 2.94 2.96 -3.51
N LEU A 24 4.08 3.57 -3.84
CA LEU A 24 4.40 4.90 -3.30
C LEU A 24 3.36 5.95 -3.69
N ARG A 25 2.84 5.92 -4.93
CA ARG A 25 1.76 6.84 -5.34
C ARG A 25 0.47 6.64 -4.56
N MET A 26 0.12 5.40 -4.21
CA MET A 26 -1.05 5.13 -3.36
C MET A 26 -0.85 5.71 -1.94
N LEU A 27 0.35 5.54 -1.38
CA LEU A 27 0.68 6.07 -0.05
C LEU A 27 0.75 7.59 -0.02
N ASP A 28 1.31 8.22 -1.06
CA ASP A 28 1.32 9.68 -1.20
C ASP A 28 -0.11 10.23 -1.28
N PHE A 29 -0.98 9.55 -2.04
CA PHE A 29 -2.40 9.89 -2.11
C PHE A 29 -3.08 9.78 -0.74
N ASP A 30 -2.88 8.66 -0.04
CA ASP A 30 -3.43 8.45 1.29
C ASP A 30 -2.99 9.52 2.29
N TYR A 31 -1.71 9.91 2.23
CA TYR A 31 -1.13 10.94 3.08
C TYR A 31 -1.76 12.32 2.81
N VAL A 32 -1.90 12.71 1.54
CA VAL A 32 -2.56 13.97 1.15
C VAL A 32 -4.05 13.96 1.52
N CYS A 33 -4.71 12.80 1.42
CA CYS A 33 -6.08 12.59 1.89
C CYS A 33 -6.22 12.52 3.41
N ARG A 34 -5.11 12.62 4.17
CA ARG A 34 -5.08 12.57 5.64
C ARG A 34 -5.67 11.28 6.22
N ARG A 35 -5.51 10.17 5.52
CA ARG A 35 -5.94 8.88 6.04
C ARG A 35 -5.14 8.54 7.30
N LYS A 36 -5.79 7.85 8.23
CA LYS A 36 -5.14 7.39 9.47
C LYS A 36 -4.23 6.18 9.22
N THR A 37 -4.58 5.37 8.22
CA THR A 37 -3.92 4.11 7.91
C THR A 37 -3.60 4.05 6.41
N PRO A 38 -2.41 3.54 6.03
CA PRO A 38 -2.08 3.26 4.64
C PRO A 38 -3.09 2.35 3.94
N SER A 39 -3.43 2.68 2.69
CA SER A 39 -4.27 1.82 1.84
C SER A 39 -3.57 0.55 1.40
N VAL A 40 -2.24 0.55 1.32
CA VAL A 40 -1.46 -0.65 0.99
C VAL A 40 -1.03 -1.33 2.29
N ALA A 41 -1.58 -2.51 2.54
CA ALA A 41 -1.28 -3.29 3.74
C ALA A 41 -0.12 -4.28 3.53
N ALA A 42 0.02 -4.82 2.33
CA ALA A 42 1.05 -5.79 1.99
C ALA A 42 1.31 -5.86 0.48
N MET A 43 2.43 -6.47 0.10
CA MET A 43 2.77 -6.78 -1.28
C MET A 43 3.03 -8.28 -1.46
N ILE A 44 2.58 -8.85 -2.57
CA ILE A 44 2.86 -10.25 -2.92
C ILE A 44 3.90 -10.28 -4.02
N GLN A 45 5.08 -10.83 -3.73
CA GLN A 45 6.12 -11.06 -4.73
C GLN A 45 6.44 -12.57 -4.82
N PRO A 46 5.78 -13.33 -5.71
CA PRO A 46 5.87 -14.80 -5.72
C PRO A 46 7.26 -15.35 -6.04
N THR A 47 8.06 -14.61 -6.81
CA THR A 47 9.38 -15.04 -7.30
C THR A 47 10.53 -14.46 -6.48
N GLN A 48 10.24 -13.87 -5.31
CA GLN A 48 11.29 -13.28 -4.50
C GLN A 48 12.11 -14.38 -3.82
N GLU A 49 13.34 -14.60 -4.32
CA GLU A 49 14.29 -15.56 -3.75
C GLU A 49 15.12 -14.97 -2.59
N ALA A 50 15.06 -13.65 -2.38
CA ALA A 50 15.88 -12.93 -1.39
C ALA A 50 15.22 -12.85 0.00
N ALA A 51 16.04 -12.94 1.06
CA ALA A 51 15.64 -13.01 2.47
C ALA A 51 14.89 -11.77 3.05
N VAL A 52 14.67 -10.72 2.27
CA VAL A 52 14.08 -9.46 2.76
C VAL A 52 12.58 -9.43 2.44
N ALA A 53 11.77 -9.92 3.37
CA ALA A 53 10.31 -9.98 3.28
C ALA A 53 9.62 -8.65 3.65
N TYR A 54 10.23 -7.50 3.32
CA TYR A 54 9.65 -6.19 3.59
C TYR A 54 10.16 -5.12 2.62
N HIS A 55 9.29 -4.17 2.27
CA HIS A 55 9.60 -3.02 1.44
C HIS A 55 9.58 -1.73 2.26
N LYS A 56 10.69 -0.98 2.22
CA LYS A 56 10.75 0.36 2.80
C LYS A 56 10.09 1.37 1.85
N VAL A 57 9.20 2.17 2.39
CA VAL A 57 8.43 3.20 1.66
C VAL A 57 8.29 4.46 2.51
N PHE A 58 7.89 5.57 1.90
CA PHE A 58 7.61 6.81 2.61
C PHE A 58 6.11 6.96 2.90
N TRP A 59 5.82 7.55 4.06
CA TRP A 59 4.52 8.05 4.48
C TRP A 59 4.68 9.51 4.89
N GLY A 60 4.42 10.41 3.96
CA GLY A 60 4.87 11.79 4.08
C GLY A 60 6.40 11.85 4.18
N SER A 61 6.91 12.42 5.27
CA SER A 61 8.36 12.49 5.53
C SER A 61 8.92 11.33 6.35
N SER A 62 8.08 10.38 6.78
CA SER A 62 8.49 9.26 7.63
C SER A 62 8.70 8.00 6.80
N GLU A 63 9.71 7.20 7.13
CA GLU A 63 9.88 5.86 6.55
C GLU A 63 9.05 4.83 7.31
N ILE A 64 8.35 3.98 6.57
CA ILE A 64 7.61 2.82 7.10
C ILE A 64 7.99 1.55 6.32
N VAL A 65 7.62 0.39 6.86
CA VAL A 65 7.79 -0.91 6.20
C VAL A 65 6.45 -1.52 5.86
N ILE A 66 6.34 -2.05 4.65
CA ILE A 66 5.21 -2.86 4.19
C ILE A 66 5.69 -4.30 4.03
N PRO A 67 5.00 -5.29 4.62
CA PRO A 67 5.33 -6.70 4.47
C PRO A 67 5.09 -7.22 3.04
#